data_AF-A0A2N2S5X8-F1
#
_entry.id   AF-A0A2N2S5X8-F1
#
_cell.length_a   1.000
_cell.length_b   1.000
_cell.length_c   1.000
_cell.angle_alpha   90.00
_cell.angle_beta   90.00
_cell.angle_gamma   90.00
#
_symmetry.space_group_name_H-M   'P 1'
#
loop_
_entity.id
_entity.type
_entity.pdbx_description
1 polymer ?
#
loop_
_entity_poly.entity_id
_entity_poly.type
_entity_poly.pdbx_seq_one_letter_code
_entity_poly.pdbx_strand_id
1 'polypeptide(L)'
;MPNNVYNLPVYGKPIELDDQGVYYAVNRKTGAINNVFHLVYEEDEWYLYQLKNTGKAGEMGWVILADNGDYPLKSLSTEEIRHHFDKPEYAEPKGAWQLMRNSRYGFGKFTPAHAADDIKYAMILFSGTEMLVPLLILKADNNSLQSLTEPLQ
;
A
#
# COMPACT_ATOMS: atom_id res chain seq x y z
N MET A 1 36.65 -7.35 -17.71
CA MET A 1 35.64 -6.45 -17.13
C MET A 1 34.40 -7.28 -16.86
N PRO A 2 33.85 -7.36 -15.64
CA PRO A 2 32.61 -8.07 -15.43
C PRO A 2 31.46 -7.20 -15.96
N ASN A 3 30.76 -7.70 -16.97
CA ASN A 3 29.48 -7.16 -17.41
C ASN A 3 28.47 -7.36 -16.28
N ASN A 4 28.26 -6.34 -15.45
CA ASN A 4 27.11 -6.31 -14.54
C ASN A 4 25.85 -6.08 -15.38
N VAL A 5 25.33 -7.17 -15.96
CA VAL A 5 23.98 -7.20 -16.51
C VAL A 5 23.05 -7.16 -15.31
N TYR A 6 22.65 -5.96 -14.91
CA TYR A 6 21.56 -5.78 -13.95
C TYR A 6 20.27 -6.20 -14.66
N ASN A 7 19.81 -7.43 -14.39
CA ASN A 7 18.46 -7.83 -14.74
C ASN A 7 17.49 -6.98 -13.90
N LEU A 8 17.03 -5.88 -14.48
CA LEU A 8 15.92 -5.11 -13.93
C LEU A 8 14.70 -6.05 -13.91
N PRO A 9 14.01 -6.22 -12.77
CA PRO A 9 12.75 -6.93 -12.75
C PRO A 9 11.81 -6.24 -13.76
N VAL A 10 11.47 -6.95 -14.84
CA VAL A 10 10.51 -6.44 -15.85
C VAL A 10 9.12 -6.29 -15.23
N TYR A 11 8.88 -6.99 -14.12
CA TYR A 11 7.63 -7.04 -13.37
C TYR A 11 7.91 -6.91 -11.87
N GLY A 12 7.04 -6.21 -11.15
CA GLY A 12 7.11 -6.13 -9.70
C GLY A 12 6.77 -7.49 -9.08
N LYS A 13 7.31 -7.78 -7.89
CA LYS A 13 6.90 -8.97 -7.14
C LYS A 13 5.40 -8.91 -6.86
N PRO A 14 4.66 -10.01 -7.07
CA PRO A 14 3.23 -10.05 -6.82
C PRO A 14 2.91 -9.71 -5.35
N ILE A 15 1.66 -9.31 -5.14
CA ILE A 15 1.12 -9.19 -3.79
C ILE A 15 0.72 -10.59 -3.33
N GLU A 16 1.32 -11.06 -2.25
CA GLU A 16 1.24 -12.42 -1.73
C GLU A 16 0.72 -12.42 -0.29
N LEU A 17 0.42 -13.60 0.26
CA LEU A 17 -0.11 -13.72 1.63
C LEU A 17 0.80 -13.13 2.70
N ASP A 18 2.11 -13.07 2.44
CA ASP A 18 3.09 -12.44 3.32
C ASP A 18 2.93 -10.92 3.39
N ASP A 19 2.26 -10.29 2.43
CA ASP A 19 1.94 -8.86 2.42
C ASP A 19 0.74 -8.53 3.31
N GLN A 20 0.02 -9.51 3.86
CA GLN A 20 -1.00 -9.25 4.88
C GLN A 20 -0.41 -8.50 6.08
N GLY A 21 -1.27 -7.70 6.72
CA GLY A 21 -0.94 -7.06 7.99
C GLY A 21 -1.28 -5.58 8.03
N VAL A 22 -0.80 -4.95 9.11
CA VAL A 22 -1.09 -3.55 9.42
C VAL A 22 -0.06 -2.65 8.76
N TYR A 23 -0.54 -1.56 8.17
CA TYR A 23 0.25 -0.53 7.54
C TYR A 23 -0.08 0.83 8.14
N TYR A 24 0.84 1.78 8.08
CA TYR A 24 0.60 3.13 8.56
C TYR A 24 1.24 4.18 7.66
N ALA A 25 0.59 5.33 7.60
CA ALA A 25 1.15 6.53 6.99
C ALA A 25 1.67 7.47 8.06
N VAL A 26 2.84 8.04 7.81
CA VAL A 26 3.50 9.01 8.67
C VAL A 26 3.34 10.41 8.08
N ASN A 27 2.92 11.36 8.91
CA ASN A 27 2.96 12.76 8.54
C ASN A 27 4.42 13.22 8.45
N ARG A 28 4.87 13.56 7.25
CA ARG A 28 6.27 13.97 7.00
C ARG A 28 6.71 15.22 7.78
N LYS A 29 5.78 16.08 8.21
CA LYS A 29 6.10 17.29 8.98
C LYS A 29 6.29 17.02 10.46
N THR A 30 5.48 16.11 11.03
CA THR A 30 5.44 15.89 12.47
C THR A 30 6.06 14.56 12.90
N GLY A 31 6.29 13.63 11.97
CA GLY A 31 6.70 12.26 12.29
C GLY A 31 5.60 11.40 12.92
N ALA A 32 4.42 11.97 13.18
CA ALA A 32 3.31 11.25 13.80
C ALA A 32 2.57 10.37 12.78
N ILE A 33 2.05 9.24 13.26
CA ILE A 33 1.16 8.38 12.48
C ILE A 33 -0.19 9.07 12.32
N ASN A 34 -0.66 9.20 11.08
CA ASN A 34 -1.93 9.87 10.78
C ASN A 34 -3.01 8.92 10.27
N ASN A 35 -2.63 7.77 9.71
CA ASN A 35 -3.55 6.76 9.21
C ASN A 35 -2.98 5.38 9.48
N VAL A 36 -3.85 4.45 9.84
CA VAL A 36 -3.53 3.03 10.01
C VAL A 36 -4.47 2.23 9.13
N PHE A 37 -3.92 1.32 8.36
CA PHE A 37 -4.62 0.47 7.40
C PHE A 37 -4.35 -1.01 7.73
N HIS A 38 -5.27 -1.88 7.35
CA HIS A 38 -5.10 -3.32 7.51
C HIS A 38 -5.43 -3.99 6.17
N LEU A 39 -4.43 -4.66 5.57
CA LEU A 39 -4.61 -5.48 4.39
C LEU A 39 -4.79 -6.93 4.85
N VAL A 40 -5.90 -7.54 4.43
CA VAL A 40 -6.31 -8.87 4.87
C VAL A 40 -6.72 -9.70 3.67
N TYR A 41 -6.36 -11.00 3.68
CA TYR A 41 -6.84 -11.98 2.72
C TYR A 41 -7.82 -12.93 3.42
N GLU A 42 -9.10 -12.87 3.04
CA GLU A 42 -10.19 -13.63 3.64
C GLU A 42 -11.13 -14.11 2.52
N GLU A 43 -11.68 -15.32 2.66
CA GLU A 43 -12.63 -15.90 1.68
C GLU A 43 -12.13 -15.84 0.22
N ASP A 44 -10.84 -16.09 0.02
CA ASP A 44 -10.14 -16.02 -1.27
C ASP A 44 -10.08 -14.64 -1.93
N GLU A 45 -10.32 -13.58 -1.16
CA GLU A 45 -10.30 -12.19 -1.64
C GLU A 45 -9.46 -11.26 -0.74
N TRP A 46 -8.96 -10.18 -1.33
CA TRP A 46 -8.21 -9.15 -0.62
C TRP A 46 -9.11 -8.00 -0.18
N TYR A 47 -8.98 -7.59 1.08
CA TYR A 47 -9.73 -6.49 1.67
C TYR A 47 -8.80 -5.46 2.30
N LEU A 48 -9.20 -4.20 2.23
CA LEU A 48 -8.47 -3.09 2.84
C LEU A 48 -9.37 -2.39 3.86
N TYR A 49 -8.87 -2.26 5.08
CA TYR A 49 -9.54 -1.56 6.17
C TYR A 49 -8.73 -0.34 6.59
N GLN A 50 -9.40 0.63 7.21
CA GLN A 50 -8.78 1.76 7.90
C GLN A 50 -9.26 1.81 9.34
N LEU A 51 -8.34 2.01 10.28
CA LEU A 51 -8.69 2.26 11.67
C LEU A 51 -9.28 3.68 11.78
N LYS A 52 -10.51 3.77 12.26
CA LYS A 52 -11.21 5.05 12.46
C LYS A 52 -11.87 5.10 13.83
N ASN A 53 -12.07 6.31 14.33
CA ASN A 53 -12.94 6.53 15.48
C ASN A 53 -14.39 6.28 15.05
N THR A 54 -15.08 5.35 15.72
CA THR A 54 -16.41 4.88 15.35
C THR A 54 -17.54 5.56 16.12
N GLY A 55 -17.22 6.56 16.96
CA GLY A 55 -18.20 7.55 17.42
C GLY A 55 -18.98 7.22 18.69
N LYS A 56 -18.57 6.23 19.50
CA LYS A 56 -19.05 6.09 20.88
C LYS A 56 -17.85 5.96 21.82
N ALA A 57 -17.70 6.89 22.75
CA ALA A 57 -16.66 6.90 23.79
C ALA A 57 -15.18 6.86 23.34
N GLY A 58 -14.86 7.17 22.08
CA GLY A 58 -13.48 7.10 21.57
C GLY A 58 -13.05 5.70 21.12
N GLU A 59 -14.00 4.78 20.96
CA GLU A 59 -13.73 3.44 20.43
C GLU A 59 -13.23 3.52 18.98
N MET A 60 -12.05 2.96 18.77
CA MET A 60 -11.46 2.77 17.45
C MET A 60 -11.95 1.45 16.86
N GLY A 61 -12.33 1.47 15.59
CA GLY A 61 -12.77 0.28 14.86
C GLY A 61 -12.22 0.24 13.45
N TRP A 62 -12.08 -0.97 12.92
CA TRP A 62 -11.71 -1.19 11.53
C TRP A 62 -12.92 -0.94 10.64
N VAL A 63 -12.79 0.00 9.71
CA VAL A 63 -13.82 0.32 8.72
C VAL A 63 -13.29 -0.09 7.36
N ILE A 64 -14.06 -0.90 6.62
CA ILE A 64 -13.70 -1.31 5.28
C ILE A 64 -13.62 -0.11 4.34
N LEU A 65 -12.56 -0.07 3.52
CA LEU A 65 -12.34 0.96 2.51
C LEU A 65 -12.94 0.50 1.19
N ALA A 66 -14.21 0.84 0.98
CA ALA A 66 -14.97 0.54 -0.22
C ALA A 66 -15.95 1.66 -0.54
N ASP A 67 -16.49 1.64 -1.75
CA ASP A 67 -17.59 2.51 -2.16
C ASP A 67 -18.67 1.66 -2.83
N ASN A 68 -19.94 1.95 -2.53
CA ASN A 68 -21.14 1.31 -3.11
C ASN A 68 -21.11 -0.23 -3.22
N GLY A 69 -20.51 -0.91 -2.23
CA GLY A 69 -20.51 -2.38 -2.18
C GLY A 69 -19.41 -3.08 -2.99
N ASP A 70 -18.52 -2.34 -3.63
CA ASP A 70 -17.32 -2.91 -4.27
C ASP A 70 -16.21 -3.05 -3.23
N TYR A 71 -16.32 -4.09 -2.41
CA TYR A 71 -15.45 -4.33 -1.27
C TYR A 71 -14.08 -4.92 -1.66
N PRO A 72 -14.01 -6.03 -2.41
CA PRO A 72 -12.76 -6.73 -2.65
C PRO A 72 -11.82 -5.96 -3.58
N LEU A 73 -10.52 -6.02 -3.29
CA LEU A 73 -9.49 -5.52 -4.19
C LEU A 73 -9.22 -6.54 -5.31
N LYS A 74 -9.15 -6.05 -6.55
CA LYS A 74 -8.84 -6.83 -7.74
C LYS A 74 -7.51 -6.39 -8.31
N SER A 75 -6.67 -7.35 -8.70
CA SER A 75 -5.40 -7.06 -9.38
C SER A 75 -5.62 -6.32 -10.68
N LEU A 76 -4.75 -5.36 -10.97
CA LEU A 76 -4.72 -4.68 -12.26
C LEU A 76 -3.77 -5.37 -13.23
N SER A 77 -4.06 -5.22 -14.52
CA SER A 77 -3.16 -5.64 -15.59
C SER A 77 -1.88 -4.80 -15.61
N THR A 78 -0.84 -5.32 -16.26
CA THR A 78 0.43 -4.58 -16.40
C THR A 78 0.23 -3.31 -17.22
N GLU A 79 -0.64 -3.34 -18.22
CA GLU A 79 -1.00 -2.20 -19.07
C GLU A 79 -1.63 -1.08 -18.25
N GLU A 80 -2.58 -1.41 -17.37
CA GLU A 80 -3.23 -0.43 -16.47
C GLU A 80 -2.24 0.17 -15.47
N ILE A 81 -1.35 -0.65 -14.90
CA ILE A 81 -0.30 -0.16 -14.00
C ILE A 81 0.64 0.80 -14.73
N ARG A 82 1.09 0.44 -15.95
CA ARG A 82 1.93 1.33 -16.77
C ARG A 82 1.22 2.64 -17.09
N HIS A 83 -0.06 2.60 -17.45
CA HIS A 83 -0.84 3.81 -17.70
C HIS A 83 -0.81 4.80 -16.52
N HIS A 84 -0.77 4.30 -15.28
CA HIS A 84 -0.72 5.14 -14.08
C HIS A 84 0.68 5.61 -13.71
N PHE A 85 1.70 4.77 -13.91
CA PHE A 85 3.05 4.99 -13.37
C PHE A 85 4.13 5.34 -14.41
N ASP A 86 3.81 5.36 -15.72
CA ASP A 86 4.77 5.74 -16.78
C ASP A 86 4.96 7.27 -16.93
N LYS A 87 4.54 8.04 -15.92
CA LYS A 87 4.67 9.49 -15.92
C LYS A 87 6.02 9.92 -15.33
N PRO A 88 6.62 11.06 -15.79
CA PRO A 88 7.93 11.51 -15.34
C PRO A 88 8.07 11.66 -13.82
N GLU A 89 7.01 12.03 -13.11
CA GLU A 89 6.99 12.16 -11.66
C GLU A 89 7.21 10.83 -10.90
N TYR A 90 7.07 9.69 -11.57
CA TYR A 90 7.28 8.34 -11.02
C TYR A 90 8.50 7.64 -11.63
N ALA A 91 9.29 8.34 -12.46
CA ALA A 91 10.47 7.76 -13.10
C ALA A 91 11.55 7.33 -12.09
N GLU A 92 11.54 7.90 -10.90
CA GLU A 92 12.42 7.54 -9.79
C GLU A 92 11.61 7.32 -8.50
N PRO A 93 11.92 6.30 -7.68
CA PRO A 93 12.99 5.31 -7.87
C PRO A 93 12.68 4.30 -8.99
N LYS A 94 13.72 3.80 -9.67
CA LYS A 94 13.58 2.72 -10.66
C LYS A 94 13.10 1.41 -10.02
N GLY A 95 12.12 0.78 -10.64
CA GLY A 95 11.56 -0.49 -10.20
C GLY A 95 10.23 -0.76 -10.88
N ALA A 96 9.43 -1.64 -10.29
CA ALA A 96 8.15 -2.04 -10.85
C ALA A 96 7.06 -2.13 -9.77
N TRP A 97 5.88 -1.64 -10.14
CA TRP A 97 4.68 -1.68 -9.30
C TRP A 97 3.83 -2.91 -9.57
N GLN A 98 3.20 -3.40 -8.51
CA GLN A 98 2.02 -4.25 -8.52
C GLN A 98 0.91 -3.54 -7.77
N LEU A 99 -0.33 -3.69 -8.23
CA LEU A 99 -1.46 -2.92 -7.74
C LEU A 99 -2.72 -3.78 -7.72
N MET A 100 -3.44 -3.72 -6.61
CA MET A 100 -4.82 -4.19 -6.51
C MET A 100 -5.72 -3.00 -6.16
N ARG A 101 -6.95 -2.99 -6.65
CA ARG A 101 -7.91 -1.94 -6.31
C ARG A 101 -9.35 -2.43 -6.33
N ASN A 102 -10.19 -1.75 -5.56
CA ASN A 102 -11.62 -1.64 -5.85
C ASN A 102 -11.89 -0.31 -6.58
N SER A 103 -13.16 0.08 -6.68
CA SER A 103 -13.63 1.28 -7.38
C SER A 103 -12.98 2.58 -6.89
N ARG A 104 -12.52 2.63 -5.64
CA ARG A 104 -12.07 3.87 -4.99
C ARG A 104 -10.71 3.77 -4.31
N TYR A 105 -10.32 2.59 -3.84
CA TYR A 105 -9.13 2.38 -3.03
C TYR A 105 -8.26 1.30 -3.65
N GLY A 106 -6.96 1.48 -3.56
CA GLY A 106 -5.99 0.48 -3.98
C GLY A 106 -4.80 0.36 -3.04
N PHE A 107 -4.14 -0.78 -3.17
CA PHE A 107 -2.94 -1.14 -2.45
C PHE A 107 -1.84 -1.48 -3.46
N GLY A 108 -0.73 -0.75 -3.37
CA GLY A 108 0.42 -0.90 -4.26
C GLY A 108 1.63 -1.48 -3.54
N LYS A 109 2.32 -2.40 -4.20
CA LYS A 109 3.62 -2.95 -3.81
C LYS A 109 4.64 -2.56 -4.87
N PHE A 110 5.69 -1.85 -4.46
CA PHE A 110 6.79 -1.44 -5.32
C PHE A 110 8.01 -2.30 -5.04
N THR A 111 8.48 -2.98 -6.09
CA THR A 111 9.74 -3.72 -6.05
C THR A 111 10.82 -2.88 -6.70
N PRO A 112 11.84 -2.43 -5.96
CA PRO A 112 12.93 -1.65 -6.53
C PRO A 112 13.78 -2.47 -7.50
N ALA A 113 14.38 -1.77 -8.46
CA ALA A 113 15.32 -2.34 -9.42
C ALA A 113 16.63 -2.81 -8.76
N HIS A 114 17.07 -2.10 -7.74
CA HIS A 114 18.28 -2.42 -6.99
C HIS A 114 17.91 -3.28 -5.78
N ALA A 115 18.48 -4.48 -5.70
CA ALA A 115 18.16 -5.45 -4.64
C ALA A 115 18.55 -4.99 -3.22
N ALA A 116 19.37 -3.95 -3.09
CA ALA A 116 19.72 -3.34 -1.81
C ALA A 116 18.65 -2.37 -1.28
N ASP A 117 17.72 -1.94 -2.14
CA ASP A 117 16.64 -1.07 -1.74
C ASP A 117 15.47 -1.89 -1.20
N ASP A 118 14.76 -1.32 -0.23
CA ASP A 118 13.59 -1.98 0.37
C ASP A 118 12.35 -1.92 -0.53
N ILE A 119 11.51 -2.95 -0.42
CA ILE A 119 10.14 -2.94 -0.97
C ILE A 119 9.36 -1.79 -0.32
N LYS A 120 8.61 -1.05 -1.14
CA LYS A 120 7.78 0.05 -0.67
C LYS A 120 6.31 -0.26 -0.91
N TYR A 121 5.45 0.33 -0.09
CA TYR A 121 4.01 0.14 -0.19
C TYR A 121 3.31 1.49 -0.33
N ALA A 122 2.15 1.48 -0.97
CA ALA A 122 1.31 2.67 -1.11
C ALA A 122 -0.17 2.35 -0.96
N MET A 123 -0.90 3.26 -0.33
CA MET A 123 -2.36 3.36 -0.43
C MET A 123 -2.69 4.35 -1.53
N ILE A 124 -3.58 3.98 -2.43
CA ILE A 124 -3.91 4.74 -3.62
C ILE A 124 -5.40 5.03 -3.64
N LEU A 125 -5.76 6.26 -3.97
CA LEU A 125 -7.14 6.66 -4.22
C LEU A 125 -7.39 6.72 -5.71
N PHE A 126 -8.58 6.31 -6.12
CA PHE A 126 -9.05 6.37 -7.50
C PHE A 126 -10.29 7.25 -7.61
N SER A 127 -10.36 7.98 -8.73
CA SER A 127 -11.55 8.66 -9.20
C SER A 127 -11.94 8.06 -10.55
N GLY A 128 -12.79 7.03 -10.53
CA GLY A 128 -13.09 6.24 -11.72
C GLY A 128 -11.87 5.44 -12.17
N THR A 129 -11.37 5.72 -13.38
CA THR A 129 -10.13 5.12 -13.91
C THR A 129 -8.90 5.94 -13.56
N GLU A 130 -9.04 7.15 -13.02
CA GLU A 130 -7.89 8.00 -12.74
C GLU A 130 -7.28 7.69 -11.37
N MET A 131 -5.96 7.48 -11.36
CA MET A 131 -5.18 7.38 -10.14
C MET A 131 -4.91 8.77 -9.57
N LEU A 132 -5.26 8.98 -8.30
CA LEU A 132 -4.88 10.17 -7.54
C LEU A 132 -3.47 9.98 -6.93
N VAL A 133 -3.01 10.95 -6.15
CA VAL A 133 -1.66 10.89 -5.56
C VAL A 133 -1.53 9.67 -4.62
N PRO A 134 -0.55 8.77 -4.84
CA PRO A 134 -0.28 7.65 -3.94
C PRO A 134 0.22 8.14 -2.58
N LEU A 135 -0.33 7.58 -1.51
CA LEU A 135 0.15 7.77 -0.15
C LEU A 135 1.11 6.63 0.21
N LEU A 136 2.39 6.94 0.39
CA LEU A 136 3.35 5.95 0.89
C LEU A 136 2.97 5.49 2.29
N ILE A 137 2.98 4.17 2.49
CA ILE A 137 2.68 3.52 3.76
C ILE A 137 3.83 2.59 4.14
N LEU A 138 4.02 2.40 5.43
CA LEU A 138 5.00 1.51 6.01
C LEU A 138 4.28 0.30 6.59
N LYS A 139 4.83 -0.90 6.36
CA LYS A 139 4.33 -2.10 7.02
C LYS A 139 4.78 -2.07 8.47
N ALA A 140 3.85 -2.27 9.39
CA ALA A 140 4.19 -2.40 10.80
C ALA A 140 4.89 -3.74 11.03
N ASP A 141 6.06 -3.70 11.65
CA ASP A 141 6.65 -4.88 12.27
C ASP A 141 6.05 -5.09 13.68
N ASN A 142 6.25 -6.28 14.25
CA ASN A 142 5.74 -6.61 15.58
C ASN A 142 6.21 -5.62 16.66
N ASN A 143 7.37 -4.98 16.48
CA ASN A 143 7.92 -4.01 17.42
C ASN A 143 7.23 -2.64 17.31
N SER A 144 6.85 -2.23 16.10
CA SER A 144 6.13 -0.99 15.80
C SER A 144 4.67 -1.06 16.26
N LEU A 145 4.08 -2.25 16.27
CA LEU A 145 2.76 -2.48 16.84
C LEU A 145 2.74 -2.36 18.37
N GLN A 146 3.83 -2.76 19.05
CA GLN A 146 3.93 -2.62 20.51
C GLN A 146 4.03 -1.15 20.94
N SER A 147 4.85 -0.34 20.25
CA SER A 147 4.97 1.09 20.54
C SER A 147 3.69 1.90 20.26
N LEU A 148 2.79 1.37 19.42
CA LEU A 148 1.45 1.92 19.18
C LEU A 148 0.44 1.58 20.30
N THR A 149 0.73 0.58 21.14
CA THR A 149 -0.14 0.13 22.23
C THR A 149 0.32 0.62 23.62
N GLU A 150 1.54 1.16 23.72
CA GLU A 150 2.03 1.73 24.98
C GLU A 150 1.50 3.16 25.16
N PRO A 151 0.78 3.45 26.25
CA PRO A 151 0.43 4.83 26.57
C PRO A 151 1.73 5.61 26.85
N LEU A 152 1.84 6.80 26.26
CA LEU A 152 2.89 7.77 26.59
C LEU A 152 2.97 7.92 28.13
N GLN A 153 4.07 7.46 28.72
CA GLN A 153 4.39 7.69 30.13
C GLN A 153 4.76 9.15 30.38
#